data_AF-A0A4Q5PNR9-F1
#
_entry.id   AF-A0A4Q5PNR9-F1
#
_cell.length_a   1.000
_cell.length_b   1.000
_cell.length_c   1.000
_cell.angle_alpha   90.00
_cell.angle_beta   90.00
_cell.angle_gamma   90.00
#
_symmetry.space_group_name_H-M   'P 1'
#
loop_
_entity.id
_entity.type
_entity.pdbx_description
1 polymer ?
#
loop_
_entity_poly.entity_id
_entity_poly.type
_entity_poly.pdbx_seq_one_letter_code
_entity_poly.pdbx_strand_id
1 'polypeptide(L)'
;MQIVEGNFFPPEFKYFPFNPGDLLSAQGEDLKFSLSKVLTVERIRVDKGQSINIRGQIFEATEDDYLLVIGCAYGVDRFHSLEAAKEAAESGSWTVKFGHIPNRAPGAMAGQVRIGSEDVKDLELEGYWVWKAAFENGEVGIF
;
A
#
# COMPACT_ATOMS: atom_id res chain seq x y z
N MET A 1 14.42 13.14 -12.35
CA MET A 1 14.05 12.88 -10.95
C MET A 1 15.30 12.42 -10.22
N GLN A 2 15.81 13.21 -9.27
CA GLN A 2 17.05 12.91 -8.56
C GLN A 2 16.75 11.86 -7.47
N ILE A 3 17.62 10.85 -7.34
CA ILE A 3 17.54 9.90 -6.22
C ILE A 3 17.92 10.69 -4.97
N VAL A 4 16.98 10.81 -4.04
CA VAL A 4 17.19 11.38 -2.70
C VAL A 4 17.33 10.19 -1.77
N GLU A 5 18.39 10.09 -0.99
CA GLU A 5 18.58 9.04 0.02
C GLU A 5 19.05 9.72 1.32
N GLY A 6 18.09 10.12 2.15
CA GLY A 6 18.35 10.64 3.50
C GLY A 6 18.26 9.53 4.56
N ASN A 7 18.43 9.87 5.83
CA ASN A 7 18.25 8.97 6.97
C ASN A 7 17.03 9.31 7.85
N PHE A 8 16.15 10.20 7.39
CA PHE A 8 14.95 10.60 8.13
C PHE A 8 13.94 9.45 8.25
N PHE A 9 13.70 8.72 7.15
CA PHE A 9 12.89 7.51 7.14
C PHE A 9 13.75 6.26 7.28
N PRO A 10 13.36 5.30 8.14
CA PRO A 10 14.04 4.02 8.25
C PRO A 10 14.11 3.25 6.92
N PRO A 11 15.15 2.42 6.68
CA PRO A 11 15.32 1.69 5.42
C PRO A 11 14.12 0.84 5.01
N GLU A 12 13.38 0.27 5.96
CA GLU A 12 12.20 -0.54 5.70
C GLU A 12 11.03 0.26 5.09
N PHE A 13 11.05 1.59 5.15
CA PHE A 13 10.09 2.46 4.46
C PHE A 13 10.44 2.64 2.98
N LYS A 14 11.65 2.25 2.56
CA LYS A 14 12.19 2.47 1.21
C LYS A 14 12.19 1.20 0.36
N TYR A 15 11.79 0.08 0.94
CA TYR A 15 11.76 -1.22 0.29
C TYR A 15 10.36 -1.82 0.34
N PHE A 16 9.90 -2.32 -0.80
CA PHE A 16 8.66 -3.09 -0.90
C PHE A 16 8.85 -4.20 -1.94
N PRO A 17 8.63 -5.48 -1.59
CA PRO A 17 9.02 -6.61 -2.44
C PRO A 17 8.01 -6.95 -3.56
N PHE A 18 6.86 -6.29 -3.57
CA PHE A 18 5.77 -6.56 -4.50
C PHE A 18 5.60 -5.42 -5.52
N ASN A 19 4.97 -5.73 -6.65
CA ASN A 19 4.76 -4.80 -7.75
C ASN A 19 3.28 -4.44 -7.89
N PRO A 20 2.95 -3.28 -8.49
CA PRO A 20 1.59 -3.02 -8.95
C PRO A 20 1.02 -4.18 -9.76
N GLY A 21 -0.20 -4.58 -9.43
CA GLY A 21 -0.90 -5.72 -10.00
C GLY A 21 -0.71 -7.03 -9.23
N ASP A 22 0.26 -7.14 -8.33
CA ASP A 22 0.40 -8.34 -7.52
C ASP A 22 -0.82 -8.55 -6.61
N LEU A 23 -1.33 -9.79 -6.63
CA LEU A 23 -2.38 -10.27 -5.74
C LEU A 23 -1.72 -10.93 -4.54
N LEU A 24 -2.07 -10.46 -3.36
CA LEU A 24 -1.48 -10.86 -2.09
C LEU A 24 -2.53 -11.50 -1.19
N SER A 25 -2.08 -12.45 -0.37
CA SER A 25 -2.87 -12.96 0.74
C SER A 25 -2.10 -12.89 2.05
N ALA A 26 -2.81 -12.56 3.12
CA ALA A 26 -2.32 -12.67 4.49
C ALA A 26 -3.34 -13.44 5.35
N GLN A 27 -2.83 -14.22 6.29
CA GLN A 27 -3.63 -14.86 7.32
C GLN A 27 -3.91 -13.86 8.45
N GLY A 28 -5.17 -13.66 8.79
CA GLY A 28 -5.59 -12.87 9.93
C GLY A 28 -5.51 -13.63 11.25
N GLU A 29 -5.77 -12.92 12.35
CA GLU A 29 -5.87 -13.52 13.70
C GLU A 29 -7.00 -14.55 13.81
N ASP A 30 -8.01 -14.46 12.94
CA ASP A 30 -9.12 -15.41 12.80
C ASP A 30 -8.72 -16.71 12.07
N LEU A 31 -7.43 -16.89 11.77
CA LEU A 31 -6.85 -17.97 10.98
C LEU A 31 -7.36 -18.04 9.54
N LYS A 32 -8.11 -17.03 9.09
CA LYS A 32 -8.63 -16.95 7.73
C LYS A 32 -7.71 -16.11 6.86
N PHE A 33 -7.71 -16.43 5.57
CA PHE A 33 -6.95 -15.73 4.55
C PHE A 33 -7.79 -14.62 3.94
N SER A 34 -7.17 -13.47 3.71
CA SER A 34 -7.79 -12.34 3.00
C SER A 34 -7.05 -12.08 1.70
N LEU A 35 -7.70 -11.34 0.80
CA LEU A 35 -7.14 -10.94 -0.48
C LEU A 35 -6.90 -9.43 -0.53
N SER A 36 -5.79 -9.05 -1.15
CA SER A 36 -5.49 -7.68 -1.49
C SER A 36 -4.77 -7.60 -2.82
N LYS A 37 -4.85 -6.45 -3.49
CA LYS A 37 -4.14 -6.15 -4.73
C LYS A 37 -3.30 -4.91 -4.54
N VAL A 38 -2.02 -4.97 -4.92
CA VAL A 38 -1.17 -3.79 -4.98
C VAL A 38 -1.59 -2.96 -6.20
N LEU A 39 -2.00 -1.72 -5.98
CA LEU A 39 -2.43 -0.81 -7.05
C LEU A 39 -1.31 0.14 -7.45
N THR A 40 -0.62 0.71 -6.47
CA THR A 40 0.47 1.66 -6.68
C THR A 40 1.60 1.43 -5.68
N VAL A 41 2.82 1.70 -6.13
CA VAL A 41 4.02 1.81 -5.29
C VAL A 41 4.63 3.16 -5.63
N GLU A 42 4.35 4.16 -4.81
CA GLU A 42 4.76 5.53 -5.07
C GLU A 42 5.91 5.94 -4.15
N ARG A 43 6.92 6.60 -4.71
CA ARG A 43 7.95 7.28 -3.94
C ARG A 43 7.47 8.68 -3.58
N ILE A 44 7.23 8.92 -2.30
CA ILE A 44 6.91 10.25 -1.76
C ILE A 44 8.19 10.89 -1.24
N ARG A 45 8.63 11.97 -1.88
CA ARG A 45 9.74 12.80 -1.42
C ARG A 45 9.25 13.75 -0.34
N VAL A 46 10.08 13.96 0.68
CA VAL A 46 9.86 14.94 1.74
C VAL A 46 11.13 15.77 1.86
N ASP A 47 11.01 17.07 1.64
CA ASP A 47 12.15 17.99 1.74
C ASP A 47 12.42 18.37 3.19
N LYS A 48 13.66 18.75 3.51
CA LYS A 48 14.02 19.25 4.83
C LYS A 48 13.10 20.40 5.26
N GLY A 49 12.55 20.30 6.47
CA GLY A 49 11.61 21.26 7.06
C GLY A 49 10.15 21.06 6.62
N GLN A 50 9.88 20.15 5.68
CA GLN A 50 8.52 19.79 5.31
C GLN A 50 7.90 18.87 6.37
N SER A 51 6.61 19.06 6.64
CA SER A 51 5.84 18.21 7.53
C SER A 51 5.09 17.11 6.76
N ILE A 52 5.02 15.91 7.33
CA ILE A 52 4.24 14.78 6.80
C ILE A 52 3.37 14.16 7.90
N ASN A 53 2.13 13.82 7.55
CA ASN A 53 1.20 13.15 8.46
C ASN A 53 1.27 11.62 8.27
N ILE A 54 1.68 10.91 9.31
CA ILE A 54 1.69 9.45 9.37
C ILE A 54 0.87 9.02 10.58
N ARG A 55 -0.21 8.24 10.35
CA ARG A 55 -1.12 7.77 11.40
C ARG A 55 -1.68 8.87 12.32
N GLY A 56 -1.94 10.05 11.78
CA GLY A 56 -2.45 11.20 12.54
C GLY A 56 -1.37 11.95 13.33
N GLN A 57 -0.10 11.55 13.22
CA GLN A 57 1.04 12.24 13.81
C GLN A 57 1.80 13.02 12.73
N ILE A 58 2.15 14.27 13.04
CA ILE A 58 2.91 15.14 12.13
C ILE A 58 4.39 15.01 12.47
N PHE A 59 5.19 14.73 11.44
CA PHE A 59 6.65 14.66 11.53
C PHE A 59 7.26 15.71 10.61
N GLU A 60 8.18 16.50 11.13
CA GLU A 60 8.97 17.46 10.34
C GLU A 60 10.30 16.81 9.92
N ALA A 61 10.60 16.82 8.63
CA ALA A 61 11.79 16.20 8.08
C ALA A 61 13.07 16.97 8.42
N THR A 62 14.07 16.27 8.97
CA THR A 62 15.37 16.87 9.33
C THR A 62 16.35 17.01 8.16
N GLU A 63 16.09 16.28 7.08
CA GLU A 63 16.85 16.20 5.83
C GLU A 63 15.92 15.82 4.67
N ASP A 64 16.36 16.04 3.44
CA ASP A 64 15.63 15.55 2.27
C ASP A 64 15.66 14.01 2.28
N ASP A 65 14.49 13.40 2.20
CA ASP A 65 14.37 11.94 2.15
C ASP A 65 13.12 11.49 1.39
N TYR A 66 12.86 10.18 1.36
CA TYR A 66 11.63 9.62 0.83
C TYR A 66 11.16 8.39 1.60
N LEU A 67 9.89 8.08 1.40
CA LEU A 67 9.28 6.80 1.75
C LEU A 67 8.48 6.25 0.56
N LEU A 68 8.30 4.93 0.55
CA LEU A 68 7.34 4.27 -0.33
C LEU A 68 5.95 4.28 0.31
N VAL A 69 4.97 4.74 -0.45
CA VAL A 69 3.55 4.63 -0.14
C VAL A 69 2.93 3.62 -1.08
N ILE A 70 2.28 2.63 -0.49
CA ILE A 70 1.68 1.50 -1.19
C ILE A 70 0.16 1.69 -1.18
N GLY A 71 -0.40 1.91 -2.36
CA GLY A 71 -1.84 1.87 -2.55
C GLY A 71 -2.30 0.43 -2.71
N CYS A 72 -3.13 -0.07 -1.80
CA CYS A 72 -3.71 -1.40 -1.92
C CYS A 72 -5.24 -1.36 -1.95
N ALA A 73 -5.84 -2.26 -2.75
CA ALA A 73 -7.22 -2.65 -2.62
C ALA A 73 -7.34 -3.88 -1.70
N TYR A 74 -8.41 -3.96 -0.91
CA TYR A 74 -8.64 -5.04 0.06
C TYR A 74 -10.00 -5.68 -0.12
N GLY A 75 -10.04 -7.01 -0.06
CA GLY A 75 -11.26 -7.80 -0.20
C GLY A 75 -12.09 -7.89 1.08
N VAL A 76 -13.39 -8.12 0.95
CA VAL A 76 -14.29 -8.48 2.07
C VAL A 76 -14.17 -9.97 2.43
N ASP A 77 -13.84 -10.82 1.47
CA ASP A 77 -13.94 -12.26 1.59
C ASP A 77 -12.85 -12.85 2.50
N ARG A 78 -13.21 -13.92 3.19
CA ARG A 78 -12.35 -14.62 4.14
C ARG A 78 -12.33 -16.11 3.84
N PHE A 79 -11.16 -16.62 3.48
CA PHE A 79 -10.96 -17.99 3.01
C PHE A 79 -10.37 -18.86 4.12
N HIS A 80 -10.76 -20.13 4.17
CA HIS A 80 -10.28 -21.07 5.20
C HIS A 80 -8.88 -21.64 4.91
N SER A 81 -8.37 -21.46 3.69
CA SER A 81 -7.03 -21.88 3.29
C SER A 81 -6.44 -20.91 2.27
N LEU A 82 -5.11 -20.98 2.10
CA LEU A 82 -4.40 -20.20 1.11
C LEU A 82 -4.79 -20.64 -0.32
N GLU A 83 -5.03 -21.92 -0.53
CA GLU A 83 -5.44 -22.48 -1.82
C GLU A 83 -6.79 -21.92 -2.28
N ALA A 84 -7.76 -21.81 -1.35
CA ALA A 84 -9.06 -21.22 -1.65
C ALA A 84 -8.95 -19.72 -1.96
N ALA A 85 -8.09 -18.98 -1.25
CA ALA A 85 -7.81 -17.59 -1.55
C ALA A 85 -7.17 -17.44 -2.95
N LYS A 86 -6.24 -18.33 -3.29
CA LYS A 86 -5.59 -18.35 -4.61
C LYS A 86 -6.58 -18.64 -5.73
N GLU A 87 -7.46 -19.63 -5.58
CA GLU A 87 -8.50 -19.94 -6.56
C GLU A 87 -9.47 -18.75 -6.77
N ALA A 88 -9.86 -18.07 -5.68
CA ALA A 88 -10.69 -16.88 -5.77
C ALA A 88 -9.98 -15.72 -6.47
N ALA A 89 -8.68 -15.53 -6.21
CA ALA A 89 -7.87 -14.52 -6.88
C ALA A 89 -7.74 -14.81 -8.39
N GLU A 90 -7.44 -16.07 -8.77
CA GLU A 90 -7.30 -16.50 -10.16
C GLU A 90 -8.60 -16.39 -10.96
N SER A 91 -9.73 -16.70 -10.33
CA SER A 91 -11.06 -16.60 -10.96
C SER A 91 -11.66 -15.20 -10.94
N GLY A 92 -11.05 -14.25 -10.22
CA GLY A 92 -11.63 -12.93 -9.98
C GLY A 92 -12.85 -12.95 -9.04
N SER A 93 -13.06 -14.04 -8.31
CA SER A 93 -14.21 -14.27 -7.42
C SER A 93 -13.99 -13.70 -6.03
N TRP A 94 -13.59 -12.43 -5.94
CA TRP A 94 -13.44 -11.71 -4.67
C TRP A 94 -14.00 -10.30 -4.79
N THR A 95 -14.58 -9.81 -3.71
CA THR A 95 -15.24 -8.50 -3.69
C THR A 95 -14.37 -7.48 -2.97
N VAL A 96 -14.00 -6.41 -3.67
CA VAL A 96 -13.23 -5.29 -3.09
C VAL A 96 -14.10 -4.53 -2.08
N LYS A 97 -13.60 -4.42 -0.85
CA LYS A 97 -14.17 -3.60 0.24
C LYS A 97 -13.65 -2.17 0.20
N PHE A 98 -12.34 -2.04 0.08
CA PHE A 98 -11.62 -0.77 0.09
C PHE A 98 -10.82 -0.68 -1.20
N GLY A 99 -11.14 0.32 -2.03
CA GLY A 99 -10.49 0.50 -3.33
C GLY A 99 -9.09 1.10 -3.22
N HIS A 100 -8.78 1.84 -2.16
CA HIS A 100 -7.44 2.38 -1.93
C HIS A 100 -7.21 2.67 -0.45
N ILE A 101 -6.14 2.11 0.12
CA ILE A 101 -5.59 2.53 1.42
C ILE A 101 -4.10 2.83 1.24
N PRO A 102 -3.63 4.04 1.57
CA PRO A 102 -2.24 4.47 1.43
C PRO A 102 -1.43 4.00 2.63
N ASN A 103 -0.75 2.87 2.49
CA ASN A 103 0.04 2.27 3.57
C ASN A 103 1.52 2.59 3.42
N ARG A 104 2.23 2.72 4.54
CA ARG A 104 3.69 2.60 4.53
C ARG A 104 4.11 1.18 4.15
N ALA A 105 5.26 1.06 3.47
CA ALA A 105 5.77 -0.24 3.02
C ALA A 105 5.83 -1.34 4.10
N PRO A 106 6.31 -1.09 5.34
CA PRO A 106 6.34 -2.13 6.37
C PRO A 106 4.96 -2.68 6.74
N GLY A 107 3.94 -1.81 6.78
CA GLY A 107 2.57 -2.22 7.08
C GLY A 107 1.92 -2.97 5.91
N ALA A 108 2.20 -2.53 4.68
CA ALA A 108 1.67 -3.15 3.48
C ALA A 108 2.22 -4.56 3.22
N MET A 109 3.47 -4.85 3.63
CA MET A 109 4.13 -6.13 3.37
C MET A 109 3.96 -7.18 4.49
N ALA A 110 3.57 -6.77 5.70
CA ALA A 110 3.57 -7.64 6.87
C ALA A 110 2.65 -8.86 6.69
N GLY A 111 3.23 -10.06 6.77
CA GLY A 111 2.48 -11.33 6.68
C GLY A 111 1.91 -11.66 5.30
N GLN A 112 2.23 -10.88 4.26
CA GLN A 112 1.73 -11.07 2.92
C GLN A 112 2.52 -12.13 2.15
N VAL A 113 1.81 -12.94 1.37
CA VAL A 113 2.37 -13.84 0.37
C VAL A 113 1.77 -13.53 -1.00
N ARG A 114 2.60 -13.52 -2.04
CA ARG A 114 2.14 -13.35 -3.42
C ARG A 114 1.45 -14.61 -3.90
N ILE A 115 0.21 -14.49 -4.36
CA ILE A 115 -0.61 -15.61 -4.84
C ILE A 115 -0.98 -15.50 -6.33
N GLY A 116 -0.76 -14.34 -6.95
CA GLY A 116 -1.05 -14.12 -8.36
C GLY A 116 -0.70 -12.71 -8.80
N SER A 117 -1.16 -12.35 -10.00
CA SER A 117 -1.08 -10.99 -10.52
C SER A 117 -2.20 -10.73 -11.52
N GLU A 118 -2.71 -9.51 -11.52
CA GLU A 118 -3.67 -8.98 -12.48
C GLU A 118 -3.29 -7.53 -12.79
N ASP A 119 -3.40 -7.11 -14.06
CA ASP A 119 -3.16 -5.72 -14.44
C ASP A 119 -4.01 -4.76 -13.61
N VAL A 120 -3.41 -3.63 -13.23
CA VAL A 120 -4.12 -2.53 -12.56
C VAL A 120 -4.89 -1.75 -13.63
N LYS A 121 -6.19 -1.64 -13.45
CA LYS A 121 -7.09 -0.88 -14.33
C LYS A 121 -7.18 0.55 -13.84
N ASP A 122 -7.38 1.50 -14.75
CA ASP A 122 -7.50 2.93 -14.41
C ASP A 122 -8.60 3.20 -13.38
N LEU A 123 -9.72 2.48 -13.47
CA LEU A 123 -10.83 2.57 -12.53
C LEU A 123 -10.42 2.21 -11.09
N GLU A 124 -9.46 1.30 -10.92
CA GLU A 124 -8.95 0.91 -9.59
C GLU A 124 -8.08 2.02 -8.97
N LEU A 125 -7.57 2.94 -9.78
CA LEU A 125 -6.72 4.06 -9.33
C LEU A 125 -7.51 5.31 -8.92
N GLU A 126 -8.84 5.35 -9.10
CA GLU A 126 -9.64 6.52 -8.74
C GLU A 126 -9.45 6.93 -7.26
N GLY A 127 -9.48 5.95 -6.36
CA GLY A 127 -9.27 6.20 -4.92
C GLY A 127 -7.86 6.71 -4.61
N TYR A 128 -6.85 6.27 -5.38
CA TYR A 128 -5.48 6.77 -5.26
C TYR A 128 -5.39 8.23 -5.69
N TRP A 129 -5.98 8.61 -6.83
CA TRP A 129 -5.94 10.00 -7.30
C TRP A 129 -6.64 10.96 -6.35
N VAL A 130 -7.77 10.54 -5.77
CA VAL A 130 -8.46 11.31 -4.72
C VAL A 130 -7.59 11.50 -3.49
N TRP A 131 -6.97 10.42 -2.99
CA TRP A 131 -6.04 10.51 -1.87
C TRP A 131 -4.84 11.40 -2.18
N LYS A 132 -4.24 11.24 -3.37
CA LYS A 132 -3.03 11.95 -3.77
C LYS A 132 -3.24 13.46 -3.78
N ALA A 133 -4.34 13.93 -4.36
CA ALA A 133 -4.68 15.35 -4.38
C ALA A 133 -4.87 15.92 -2.96
N ALA A 134 -5.57 15.20 -2.09
CA ALA A 134 -5.75 15.61 -0.69
C ALA A 134 -4.43 15.56 0.10
N PHE A 135 -3.54 14.59 -0.19
CA PHE A 135 -2.24 14.46 0.44
C PHE A 135 -1.32 15.62 0.07
N GLU A 136 -1.30 16.01 -1.20
CA GLU A 136 -0.53 17.18 -1.69
C GLU A 136 -1.02 18.50 -1.07
N ASN A 137 -2.31 18.59 -0.71
CA ASN A 137 -2.88 19.71 0.03
C ASN A 137 -2.65 19.64 1.55
N GLY A 138 -2.05 18.56 2.06
CA GLY A 138 -1.81 18.35 3.50
C GLY A 138 -3.05 17.96 4.31
N GLU A 139 -4.14 17.55 3.65
CA GLU A 139 -5.44 17.26 4.27
C GLU A 139 -5.53 15.84 4.82
N VAL A 140 -4.78 14.91 4.24
CA VAL A 140 -4.76 13.48 4.62
C VAL A 140 -3.33 12.99 4.81
N GLY A 141 -3.19 11.89 5.56
CA GLY A 141 -1.90 11.26 5.85
C GLY A 141 -1.74 9.88 5.24
N ILE A 142 -0.67 9.21 5.66
CA ILE A 142 -0.33 7.82 5.30
C ILE A 142 -0.59 6.92 6.53
N PHE A 143 -1.00 5.67 6.31
CA PHE A 143 -1.31 4.68 7.36
C PHE A 143 -0.11 3.81 7.78
#